data_AF-A0A081GLX7-F1
#
_entry.id   AF-A0A081GLX7-F1
#
_cell.length_a   1.000
_cell.length_b   1.000
_cell.length_c   1.000
_cell.angle_alpha   90.00
_cell.angle_beta   90.00
_cell.angle_gamma   90.00
#
_symmetry.space_group_name_H-M   'P 1'
#
loop_
_entity.id
_entity.type
_entity.pdbx_description
1 polymer ?
#
loop_
_entity_poly.entity_id
_entity_poly.type
_entity_poly.pdbx_seq_one_letter_code
_entity_poly.pdbx_strand_id
1 'polypeptide(L)'
;MATLTLRNVPDDLVARLKARAKRHRRSLNNETIAALEMADAAASGATAQSAAEPVDIEPTLRRMEEIRAGLRAKAAAEGRDIRQVPPLPMTEEEKAPERELFARLRSQFKGPPLTSQEIIAAIERESHPPELDLFGFRINQES
;
A
#
# COMPACT_ATOMS: atom_id res chain seq x y z
N MET A 1 1.45 -11.21 -27.44
CA MET A 1 0.79 -10.65 -26.24
C MET A 1 1.83 -10.54 -25.15
N ALA A 2 1.99 -9.36 -24.55
CA ALA A 2 2.91 -9.19 -23.43
C ALA A 2 2.31 -9.83 -22.17
N THR A 3 3.11 -10.60 -21.44
CA THR A 3 2.70 -11.23 -20.16
C THR A 3 3.66 -10.74 -19.08
N LEU A 4 3.13 -10.13 -18.03
CA LEU A 4 3.91 -9.64 -16.88
C LEU A 4 3.56 -10.48 -15.64
N THR A 5 4.57 -10.98 -14.94
CA THR A 5 4.39 -11.73 -13.69
C THR A 5 4.93 -10.92 -12.52
N LEU A 6 4.06 -10.58 -11.57
CA LEU A 6 4.43 -9.89 -10.33
C LEU A 6 4.81 -10.92 -9.27
N ARG A 7 6.04 -10.86 -8.76
CA ARG A 7 6.54 -11.74 -7.69
C ARG A 7 6.62 -10.96 -6.38
N ASN A 8 6.52 -11.67 -5.25
CA ASN A 8 6.63 -11.11 -3.90
C ASN A 8 5.61 -10.00 -3.62
N VAL A 9 4.38 -10.16 -4.09
CA VAL A 9 3.29 -9.23 -3.78
C VAL A 9 2.80 -9.53 -2.36
N PRO A 10 2.75 -8.55 -1.45
CA PRO A 10 2.23 -8.74 -0.11
C PRO A 10 0.79 -9.29 -0.10
N ASP A 11 0.49 -10.20 0.83
CA ASP A 11 -0.81 -10.90 0.89
C ASP A 11 -1.98 -9.95 1.14
N ASP A 12 -1.76 -8.91 1.94
CA ASP A 12 -2.74 -7.84 2.20
C ASP A 12 -3.06 -7.05 0.91
N LEU A 13 -2.06 -6.78 0.08
CA LEU A 13 -2.25 -6.10 -1.20
C LEU A 13 -3.02 -6.99 -2.19
N VAL A 14 -2.71 -8.29 -2.23
CA VAL A 14 -3.47 -9.26 -3.04
C VAL A 14 -4.93 -9.34 -2.57
N ALA A 15 -5.19 -9.36 -1.26
CA ALA A 15 -6.53 -9.39 -0.71
C ALA A 15 -7.34 -8.13 -1.09
N ARG A 16 -6.71 -6.95 -0.99
CA ARG A 16 -7.31 -5.68 -1.41
C ARG A 16 -7.63 -5.64 -2.90
N LEU A 17 -6.72 -6.13 -3.75
CA LEU A 17 -6.95 -6.21 -5.20
C LEU A 17 -8.09 -7.17 -5.54
N LYS A 18 -8.18 -8.34 -4.87
CA LYS A 18 -9.29 -9.28 -5.05
C LYS A 18 -10.62 -8.69 -4.63
N ALA A 19 -10.69 -8.00 -3.50
CA ALA A 19 -11.89 -7.31 -3.05
C ALA A 19 -12.33 -6.22 -4.04
N ARG A 20 -11.38 -5.44 -4.56
CA ARG A 20 -11.62 -4.40 -5.56
C ARG A 20 -12.11 -4.98 -6.89
N ALA A 21 -11.49 -6.06 -7.36
CA ALA A 21 -11.91 -6.79 -8.57
C ALA A 21 -13.35 -7.32 -8.43
N LYS A 22 -13.70 -7.89 -7.27
CA LYS A 22 -15.07 -8.35 -6.97
C LYS A 22 -16.07 -7.19 -6.99
N ARG A 23 -15.72 -6.05 -6.37
CA ARG A 23 -16.55 -4.83 -6.38
C ARG A 23 -16.80 -4.32 -7.80
N HIS A 24 -15.78 -4.33 -8.65
CA HIS A 24 -15.87 -3.85 -10.03
C HIS A 24 -16.36 -4.89 -11.02
N ARG A 25 -16.69 -6.11 -10.57
CA ARG A 25 -17.13 -7.24 -11.42
C ARG A 25 -16.17 -7.53 -12.58
N ARG A 26 -14.87 -7.44 -12.32
CA ARG A 26 -13.81 -7.76 -13.30
C ARG A 26 -12.87 -8.83 -12.79
N SER A 27 -12.14 -9.46 -13.71
CA SER A 27 -11.08 -10.40 -13.34
C SER A 27 -9.97 -9.68 -12.57
N LEU A 28 -9.24 -10.43 -11.74
CA LEU A 28 -8.10 -9.91 -11.00
C LEU A 28 -7.04 -9.33 -11.96
N ASN A 29 -6.82 -9.96 -13.11
CA ASN A 29 -5.89 -9.48 -14.13
C ASN A 29 -6.33 -8.10 -14.65
N ASN A 30 -7.60 -7.92 -15.01
CA ASN A 30 -8.10 -6.64 -15.51
C ASN A 30 -8.10 -5.55 -14.43
N GLU A 31 -8.36 -5.91 -13.17
CA GLU A 31 -8.21 -4.97 -12.05
C GLU A 31 -6.74 -4.54 -11.88
N THR A 32 -5.81 -5.49 -11.99
CA THR A 32 -4.37 -5.23 -11.83
C THR A 32 -3.86 -4.32 -12.95
N ILE A 33 -4.28 -4.57 -14.20
CA ILE A 33 -3.97 -3.69 -15.34
C ILE A 33 -4.50 -2.28 -15.10
N ALA A 34 -5.79 -2.14 -14.75
CA ALA A 34 -6.38 -0.83 -14.48
C ALA A 34 -5.69 -0.10 -13.32
N ALA A 35 -5.28 -0.83 -12.29
CA ALA A 35 -4.53 -0.25 -11.16
C ALA A 35 -3.15 0.29 -11.59
N LEU A 36 -2.46 -0.41 -12.49
CA LEU A 36 -1.19 0.02 -13.05
C LEU A 36 -1.37 1.23 -13.98
N GLU A 37 -2.40 1.24 -14.82
CA GLU A 37 -2.73 2.39 -15.69
C GLU A 37 -3.04 3.65 -14.89
N MET A 38 -3.80 3.53 -13.79
CA MET A 38 -4.07 4.66 -12.90
C MET A 38 -2.81 5.15 -12.18
N ALA A 39 -1.92 4.24 -11.79
CA ALA A 39 -0.66 4.60 -11.15
C ALA A 39 0.28 5.31 -12.14
N ASP A 40 0.30 4.88 -13.39
CA ASP A 40 1.09 5.50 -14.47
C ASP A 40 0.56 6.89 -14.82
N ALA A 41 -0.76 7.06 -14.93
CA ALA A 41 -1.40 8.36 -15.12
C ALA A 41 -1.11 9.32 -13.96
N ALA A 42 -1.11 8.82 -12.72
CA ALA A 42 -0.77 9.60 -11.54
C ALA A 42 0.74 9.94 -11.46
N ALA A 43 1.61 9.03 -11.87
CA ALA A 43 3.06 9.22 -11.89
C ALA A 43 3.51 10.19 -13.00
N SER A 44 2.82 10.17 -14.15
CA SER A 44 3.09 11.05 -15.29
C SER A 44 2.54 12.47 -15.11
N GLY A 45 1.81 12.76 -14.02
CA GLY A 45 1.23 14.08 -13.75
C GLY A 45 0.26 14.57 -14.83
N ALA A 46 -0.21 13.67 -15.70
CA ALA A 46 -0.97 14.02 -16.88
C ALA A 46 -2.47 14.10 -16.54
N THR A 47 -2.95 15.32 -16.30
CA THR A 47 -4.34 15.66 -16.59
C THR A 47 -4.69 15.26 -18.02
N ALA A 48 -5.94 14.90 -18.28
CA ALA A 48 -6.51 14.25 -19.48
C ALA A 48 -6.28 14.90 -20.88
N GLN A 49 -5.30 15.79 -21.03
CA GLN A 49 -4.79 16.29 -22.31
C GLN A 49 -3.26 16.22 -22.34
N SER A 50 -2.69 15.03 -22.42
CA SER A 50 -1.41 14.88 -23.09
C SER A 50 -1.37 13.51 -23.72
N ALA A 51 -1.53 13.47 -25.05
CA ALA A 51 -1.08 12.34 -25.84
C ALA A 51 0.45 12.30 -25.69
N ALA A 52 0.91 11.59 -24.66
CA ALA A 52 2.31 11.46 -24.35
C ALA A 52 2.97 10.69 -25.50
N GLU A 53 4.00 11.30 -26.09
CA GLU A 53 4.97 10.57 -26.90
C GLU A 53 5.47 9.35 -26.12
N PRO A 54 5.83 8.25 -26.81
CA PRO A 54 6.32 7.05 -26.14
C PRO A 54 7.53 7.43 -25.29
N VAL A 55 7.32 7.47 -23.97
CA VAL A 55 8.40 7.63 -23.00
C VAL A 55 9.27 6.40 -23.17
N ASP A 56 10.52 6.58 -23.59
CA ASP A 56 11.49 5.49 -23.65
C ASP A 56 11.81 5.04 -22.21
N ILE A 57 11.21 3.92 -21.82
CA ILE A 57 11.29 3.38 -20.46
C ILE A 57 12.69 2.79 -20.20
N GLU A 58 13.37 2.35 -21.25
CA GLU A 58 14.65 1.63 -21.17
C GLU A 58 15.80 2.44 -20.55
N PRO A 59 16.05 3.71 -20.92
CA PRO A 59 17.05 4.53 -20.25
C PRO A 59 16.70 4.78 -18.78
N THR A 60 15.40 4.88 -18.45
CA THR A 60 14.93 5.10 -17.08
C THR A 60 15.20 3.87 -16.21
N LEU A 61 14.88 2.68 -16.71
CA LEU A 61 15.16 1.42 -16.02
C LEU A 61 16.66 1.20 -15.82
N ARG A 62 17.47 1.44 -16.84
CA ARG A 62 18.94 1.37 -16.74
C ARG A 62 19.45 2.29 -15.64
N ARG A 63 18.96 3.52 -15.58
CA ARG A 63 19.36 4.48 -14.55
C ARG A 63 19.01 4.01 -13.14
N MET A 64 17.82 3.42 -12.97
CA MET A 64 17.42 2.84 -11.69
C MET A 64 18.29 1.65 -11.28
N GLU A 65 18.69 0.81 -12.23
CA GLU A 65 19.58 -0.34 -11.98
C GLU A 65 20.98 0.10 -11.56
N GLU A 66 21.54 1.11 -12.21
CA GLU A 66 22.82 1.73 -11.83
C GLU A 66 22.79 2.24 -10.39
N ILE A 67 21.72 2.97 -10.01
CA ILE A 67 21.55 3.49 -8.66
C ILE A 67 21.48 2.33 -7.65
N ARG A 68 20.69 1.30 -7.93
CA ARG A 68 20.58 0.12 -7.05
C ARG A 68 21.90 -0.64 -6.95
N ALA A 69 22.64 -0.77 -8.05
CA ALA A 69 23.95 -1.41 -8.06
C ALA A 69 24.96 -0.63 -7.21
N GLY A 70 24.99 0.69 -7.33
CA GLY A 70 25.83 1.56 -6.49
C GLY A 70 25.48 1.46 -5.00
N LEU A 71 24.20 1.46 -4.66
CA LEU A 71 23.73 1.29 -3.28
C LEU A 71 24.09 -0.10 -2.72
N ARG A 72 23.95 -1.16 -3.52
CA ARG A 72 24.35 -2.53 -3.13
C ARG A 72 25.85 -2.67 -2.95
N ALA A 73 26.65 -2.11 -3.86
CA ALA A 73 28.11 -2.12 -3.75
C ALA A 73 28.58 -1.37 -2.51
N LYS A 74 27.96 -0.22 -2.20
CA LYS A 74 28.23 0.54 -0.99
C LYS A 74 27.86 -0.24 0.28
N ALA A 75 26.68 -0.88 0.30
CA ALA A 75 26.26 -1.70 1.42
C ALA A 75 27.16 -2.93 1.64
N ALA A 76 27.60 -3.57 0.55
CA ALA A 76 28.54 -4.69 0.60
C ALA A 76 29.94 -4.26 1.09
N ALA A 77 30.44 -3.11 0.64
CA ALA A 77 31.71 -2.54 1.11
C ALA A 77 31.66 -2.18 2.60
N GLU A 78 30.49 -1.77 3.09
CA GLU A 78 30.25 -1.46 4.50
C GLU A 78 29.89 -2.72 5.34
N GLY A 79 29.88 -3.92 4.74
CA GLY A 79 29.56 -5.18 5.42
C GLY A 79 28.12 -5.26 5.98
N ARG A 80 27.20 -4.43 5.47
CA ARG A 80 25.82 -4.34 5.98
C ARG A 80 24.89 -5.27 5.19
N ASP A 81 24.20 -6.17 5.88
CA ASP A 81 23.05 -6.87 5.29
C ASP A 81 21.90 -5.88 5.10
N ILE A 82 21.62 -5.51 3.84
CA ILE A 82 20.56 -4.55 3.46
C ILE A 82 19.16 -4.93 3.98
N ARG A 83 18.92 -6.21 4.32
CA ARG A 83 17.64 -6.70 4.87
C ARG A 83 17.52 -6.50 6.37
N GLN A 84 18.63 -6.17 7.04
CA GLN A 84 18.70 -5.96 8.48
C GLN A 84 19.26 -4.59 8.84
N VAL A 85 19.28 -3.63 7.92
CA VAL A 85 19.75 -2.26 8.24
C VAL A 85 18.77 -1.68 9.25
N PRO A 86 19.12 -1.55 10.54
CA PRO A 86 18.28 -0.80 11.45
C PRO A 86 18.23 0.64 10.91
N PRO A 87 17.09 1.33 11.06
CA PRO A 87 17.05 2.75 10.73
C PRO A 87 18.24 3.43 11.40
N LEU A 88 18.99 4.22 10.64
CA LEU A 88 20.16 4.93 11.16
C LEU A 88 19.75 5.61 12.47
N PRO A 89 20.53 5.48 13.55
CA PRO A 89 20.19 6.09 14.82
C PRO A 89 20.08 7.59 14.60
N MET A 90 18.85 8.10 14.59
CA MET A 90 18.61 9.53 14.48
C MET A 90 19.23 10.20 15.70
N THR A 91 19.95 11.28 15.46
CA THR A 91 20.47 12.14 16.51
C THR A 91 19.30 12.77 17.28
N GLU A 92 19.51 13.19 18.52
CA GLU A 92 18.44 13.82 19.31
C GLU A 92 17.95 15.13 18.68
N GLU A 93 18.81 15.80 17.91
CA GLU A 93 18.47 17.01 17.14
C GLU A 93 17.49 16.69 15.99
N GLU A 94 17.63 15.53 15.33
CA GLU A 94 16.72 15.07 14.27
C GLU A 94 15.37 14.59 14.82
N LYS A 95 15.34 14.06 16.06
CA LYS A 95 14.10 13.60 16.72
C LYS A 95 13.25 14.72 17.31
N ALA A 96 13.84 15.88 17.59
CA ALA A 96 13.15 17.03 18.18
C ALA A 96 11.90 17.48 17.38
N PRO A 97 11.97 17.72 16.05
CA PRO A 97 10.81 18.14 15.27
C PRO A 97 9.73 17.05 15.20
N GLU A 98 10.13 15.78 15.15
CA GLU A 98 9.19 14.65 15.13
C GLU A 98 8.42 14.55 16.45
N ARG A 99 9.11 14.72 17.59
CA ARG A 99 8.49 14.76 18.93
C ARG A 99 7.52 15.93 19.07
N GLU A 100 7.86 17.10 18.56
CA GLU A 100 6.99 18.27 18.56
C GLU A 100 5.73 18.04 17.70
N LEU A 101 5.89 17.46 16.52
CA LEU A 101 4.77 17.05 15.65
C LEU A 101 3.86 16.05 16.36
N PHE A 102 4.42 15.02 17.01
CA PHE A 102 3.63 14.05 17.77
C PHE A 102 2.93 14.66 18.98
N ALA A 103 3.54 15.64 19.65
CA ALA A 103 2.89 16.36 20.75
C ALA A 103 1.70 17.19 20.24
N ARG A 104 1.87 17.88 19.10
CA ARG A 104 0.82 18.64 18.43
C ARG A 104 -0.31 17.76 17.91
N LEU A 105 0.00 16.58 17.37
CA LEU A 105 -1.01 15.62 16.94
C LEU A 105 -1.76 15.07 18.15
N ARG A 106 -1.06 14.68 19.22
CA ARG A 106 -1.70 14.19 20.45
C ARG A 106 -2.60 15.23 21.11
N SER A 107 -2.26 16.52 21.07
CA SER A 107 -3.12 17.57 21.63
C SER A 107 -4.43 17.78 20.85
N GLN A 108 -4.52 17.32 19.59
CA GLN A 108 -5.74 17.37 18.79
C GLN A 108 -6.76 16.29 19.18
N PHE A 109 -6.30 15.17 19.75
CA PHE A 109 -7.17 14.08 20.19
C PHE A 109 -7.50 14.23 21.67
N LYS A 110 -8.79 14.35 22.00
CA LYS A 110 -9.27 14.39 23.40
C LYS A 110 -9.66 12.98 23.83
N GLY A 111 -9.07 12.49 24.92
CA GLY A 111 -9.45 11.22 25.55
C GLY A 111 -8.25 10.34 25.89
N PRO A 112 -8.47 9.28 26.69
CA PRO A 112 -7.46 8.25 26.91
C PRO A 112 -7.06 7.59 25.58
N PRO A 113 -5.82 7.08 25.45
CA PRO A 113 -5.43 6.35 24.25
C PRO A 113 -6.35 5.15 24.06
N LEU A 114 -6.77 4.90 22.81
CA LEU A 114 -7.54 3.72 22.47
C LEU A 114 -6.75 2.47 22.88
N THR A 115 -7.40 1.60 23.63
CA THR A 115 -6.84 0.29 23.96
C THR A 115 -6.83 -0.60 22.73
N SER A 116 -5.93 -1.58 22.70
CA SER A 116 -5.90 -2.56 21.61
C SER A 116 -7.23 -3.30 21.45
N GLN A 117 -7.95 -3.54 22.55
CA GLN A 117 -9.27 -4.16 22.54
C GLN A 117 -10.34 -3.26 21.89
N GLU A 118 -10.31 -1.95 22.14
CA GLU A 118 -11.23 -1.00 21.50
C GLU A 118 -10.96 -0.85 20.01
N ILE A 119 -9.69 -0.90 19.59
CA ILE A 119 -9.31 -0.87 18.17
C ILE A 119 -9.81 -2.13 17.45
N ILE A 120 -9.59 -3.31 18.04
CA ILE A 120 -10.07 -4.58 17.50
C ILE A 120 -11.60 -4.60 17.41
N ALA A 121 -12.28 -4.20 18.49
CA ALA A 121 -13.74 -4.15 18.53
C ALA A 121 -14.34 -3.17 17.51
N ALA A 122 -13.66 -2.05 17.22
CA ALA A 122 -14.09 -1.09 16.19
C ALA A 122 -13.95 -1.66 14.76
N ILE A 123 -12.84 -2.35 14.49
CA ILE A 123 -12.60 -3.04 13.20
C ILE A 123 -13.63 -4.17 12.99
N GLU A 124 -13.93 -4.91 14.05
CA GLU A 124 -14.92 -6.00 14.02
C GLU A 124 -16.36 -5.47 13.87
N ARG A 125 -16.68 -4.30 14.46
CA ARG A 125 -18.01 -3.66 14.31
C ARG A 125 -18.33 -3.21 12.88
N GLU A 126 -17.34 -2.76 12.12
CA GLU A 126 -17.53 -2.43 10.70
C GLU A 126 -17.56 -3.67 9.79
N SER A 127 -17.28 -4.85 10.34
CA SER A 127 -17.10 -6.09 9.55
C SER A 127 -18.32 -7.02 9.54
N HIS A 128 -19.42 -6.77 10.25
CA HIS A 128 -20.62 -7.65 10.25
C HIS A 128 -21.94 -6.88 10.34
N PRO A 129 -22.81 -6.88 9.31
CA PRO A 129 -24.25 -6.83 9.55
C PRO A 129 -24.73 -8.23 9.98
N PRO A 130 -25.53 -8.36 11.05
CA PRO A 130 -26.18 -9.62 11.38
C PRO A 130 -27.37 -9.84 10.43
N GLU A 131 -27.64 -11.12 10.12
CA GLU A 131 -28.86 -11.62 9.44
C GLU A 131 -28.92 -11.65 7.91
N LEU A 132 -27.86 -12.02 7.21
CA LEU A 132 -28.01 -12.55 5.84
C LEU A 132 -27.09 -13.76 5.66
N ASP A 133 -27.66 -14.93 5.36
CA ASP A 133 -26.89 -16.06 4.83
C ASP A 133 -26.28 -15.67 3.47
N LEU A 134 -25.30 -16.43 2.96
CA LEU A 134 -24.40 -16.16 1.82
C LEU A 134 -25.08 -15.68 0.50
N PHE A 135 -26.41 -15.69 0.42
CA PHE A 135 -27.24 -15.29 -0.71
C PHE A 135 -28.37 -14.28 -0.39
N GLY A 136 -28.51 -13.80 0.84
CA GLY A 136 -29.36 -12.63 1.15
C GLY A 136 -30.86 -12.86 1.31
N PHE A 137 -31.32 -14.06 1.71
CA PHE A 137 -32.73 -14.29 2.08
C PHE A 137 -32.90 -14.41 3.61
N ARG A 138 -34.02 -13.88 4.14
CA ARG A 138 -34.44 -14.06 5.53
C ARG A 138 -34.91 -15.50 5.77
N ILE A 139 -34.32 -16.18 6.75
CA ILE A 139 -34.81 -17.46 7.27
C ILE A 139 -35.93 -17.13 8.26
N ASN A 140 -37.19 -17.13 7.81
CA ASN A 140 -38.31 -17.11 8.74
C ASN A 140 -38.41 -18.49 9.39
N GLN A 141 -38.18 -18.55 10.69
CA GLN A 141 -38.59 -19.70 11.49
C GLN A 141 -40.09 -19.61 11.75
N GLU A 142 -40.87 -20.59 11.29
CA GLU A 142 -42.08 -21.02 11.99
C GLU A 142 -42.56 -22.40 11.48
N SER A 143 -42.72 -23.31 12.45
CA SER A 143 -43.42 -24.63 12.53
C SER A 143 -43.00 -25.78 11.60
#